data_AF-A0A6P3XDB3-F1
#
_entry.id   AF-A0A6P3XDB3-F1
#
_cell.length_a   1.000
_cell.length_b   1.000
_cell.length_c   1.000
_cell.angle_alpha   90.00
_cell.angle_beta   90.00
_cell.angle_gamma   90.00
#
_symmetry.space_group_name_H-M   'P 1'
#
loop_
_entity.id
_entity.type
_entity.pdbx_description
1 polymer ?
#
loop_
_entity_poly.entity_id
_entity_poly.type
_entity_poly.pdbx_seq_one_letter_code
_entity_poly.pdbx_strand_id
1 'polypeptide(L)'
;MDKFSVLTTLLLQLFRMLVEVSGQSPCPQYFTYINDPSTNQVIGQIMIPSPPKNVELLLKVGLSIAASLPSKYVGRLELTQSEEESIKIVEQGGPLIYHVHFPLSQPVPVLTSIGLNGQVYCTGHRALGSIITSIVLQHTLYPPQMLSIQNASPNVELKNTETHPGDILGIQTVKPFVPIPTTQLSNSPIESEQKLTTPRPITTTRVDSTESSKFIDISINSHIPKCFFPLCNLFSSNDST
;
A
#
# COMPACT_ATOMS: atom_id res chain seq x y z
N MET A 1 -19.93 18.98 -50.56
CA MET A 1 -20.90 18.69 -49.48
C MET A 1 -20.18 18.61 -48.13
N ASP A 2 -19.67 19.73 -47.63
CA ASP A 2 -18.32 19.68 -47.00
C ASP A 2 -18.33 19.96 -45.49
N LYS A 3 -19.33 20.71 -45.01
CA LYS A 3 -19.45 21.12 -43.59
C LYS A 3 -19.70 19.94 -42.64
N PHE A 4 -20.46 18.94 -43.08
CA PHE A 4 -20.74 17.74 -42.28
C PHE A 4 -19.49 16.87 -42.07
N SER A 5 -18.60 16.79 -43.06
CA SER A 5 -17.34 16.03 -42.96
C SER A 5 -16.37 16.62 -41.93
N VAL A 6 -16.27 17.95 -41.87
CA VAL A 6 -15.47 18.65 -40.85
C VAL A 6 -16.07 18.46 -39.45
N LEU A 7 -17.40 18.45 -39.32
CA LEU A 7 -18.05 18.24 -38.03
C LEU A 7 -17.89 16.80 -37.53
N THR A 8 -18.04 15.78 -38.37
CA THR A 8 -17.89 14.37 -37.96
C THR A 8 -16.43 14.01 -37.63
N THR A 9 -15.46 14.53 -38.39
CA THR A 9 -14.03 14.35 -38.05
C THR A 9 -13.67 15.01 -36.73
N LEU A 10 -14.12 16.24 -36.48
CA LEU A 10 -13.92 16.93 -35.21
C LEU A 10 -14.60 16.18 -34.04
N LEU A 11 -15.83 15.69 -34.23
CA LEU A 11 -16.54 14.92 -33.19
C LEU A 11 -15.83 13.60 -32.86
N LEU A 12 -15.33 12.89 -33.88
CA LEU A 12 -14.59 11.64 -33.70
C LEU A 12 -13.22 11.87 -33.02
N GLN A 13 -12.57 13.00 -33.32
CA GLN A 13 -11.31 13.38 -32.71
C GLN A 13 -11.50 13.82 -31.25
N LEU A 14 -12.57 14.54 -30.93
CA LEU A 14 -12.99 14.80 -29.54
C LEU A 14 -13.32 13.50 -28.80
N PHE A 15 -14.08 12.58 -29.42
CA PHE A 15 -14.38 11.28 -28.81
C PHE A 15 -13.12 10.47 -28.49
N ARG A 16 -12.08 10.51 -29.34
CA ARG A 16 -10.79 9.88 -29.04
C ARG A 16 -10.12 10.49 -27.79
N MET A 17 -10.12 11.81 -27.65
CA MET A 17 -9.59 12.48 -26.45
C MET A 17 -10.38 12.14 -25.17
N LEU A 18 -11.69 11.84 -25.26
CA LEU A 18 -12.50 11.46 -24.10
C LEU A 18 -12.31 9.99 -23.65
N VAL A 19 -11.64 9.14 -24.43
CA VAL A 19 -11.56 7.69 -24.17
C VAL A 19 -10.34 7.28 -23.31
N GLU A 20 -9.35 8.16 -23.11
CA GLU A 20 -8.08 7.84 -22.44
C GLU A 20 -8.15 7.65 -20.90
N VAL A 21 -9.34 7.70 -20.28
CA VAL A 21 -9.51 7.62 -18.82
C VAL A 21 -9.52 6.17 -18.29
N SER A 22 -9.75 5.18 -19.16
CA SER A 22 -9.94 3.77 -18.77
C SER A 22 -8.66 2.93 -18.87
N GLY A 23 -7.78 3.05 -17.87
CA GLY A 23 -6.58 2.20 -17.72
C GLY A 23 -5.24 2.93 -17.69
N GLN A 24 -5.24 4.26 -17.89
CA GLN A 24 -4.04 5.08 -17.75
C GLN A 24 -3.57 5.10 -16.28
N SER A 25 -2.26 4.96 -16.07
CA SER A 25 -1.65 5.16 -14.75
C SER A 25 -1.81 6.62 -14.28
N PRO A 26 -2.09 6.89 -12.99
CA PRO A 26 -2.07 8.25 -12.45
C PRO A 26 -0.66 8.86 -12.36
N CYS A 27 0.38 8.05 -12.57
CA CYS A 27 1.79 8.45 -12.52
C CYS A 27 2.63 7.59 -13.48
N PRO A 28 2.48 7.77 -14.81
CA PRO A 28 3.16 6.95 -15.83
C PRO A 28 4.69 7.00 -15.74
N GLN A 29 5.27 8.00 -15.06
CA GLN A 29 6.70 8.11 -14.79
C GLN A 29 7.23 7.18 -13.68
N TYR A 30 6.34 6.59 -12.87
CA TYR A 30 6.70 5.67 -11.77
C TYR A 30 5.94 4.33 -11.80
N PHE A 31 4.81 4.26 -12.51
CA PHE A 31 3.98 3.06 -12.60
C PHE A 31 3.36 2.88 -13.98
N THR A 32 3.46 1.67 -14.51
CA THR A 32 2.81 1.24 -15.75
C THR A 32 2.07 -0.08 -15.54
N TYR A 33 1.02 -0.32 -16.34
CA TYR A 33 0.46 -1.66 -16.51
C TYR A 33 1.21 -2.38 -17.63
N ILE A 34 1.63 -3.61 -17.39
CA ILE A 34 2.31 -4.47 -18.37
C ILE A 34 1.69 -5.87 -18.36
N ASN A 35 1.94 -6.66 -19.41
CA ASN A 35 1.66 -8.09 -19.38
C ASN A 35 2.92 -8.82 -18.89
N ASP A 36 2.79 -9.71 -17.90
CA ASP A 36 3.84 -10.66 -17.55
C ASP A 36 4.09 -11.60 -18.74
N PRO A 37 5.31 -11.66 -19.31
CA PRO A 37 5.62 -12.52 -20.45
C PRO A 37 5.48 -14.02 -20.15
N SER A 38 5.48 -14.40 -18.86
CA SER A 38 5.44 -15.79 -18.39
C SER A 38 4.01 -16.34 -18.29
N THR A 39 3.06 -15.50 -17.85
CA THR A 39 1.66 -15.90 -17.60
C THR A 39 0.64 -15.19 -18.51
N ASN A 40 1.07 -14.18 -19.27
CA ASN A 40 0.23 -13.25 -20.03
C ASN A 40 -0.87 -12.57 -19.20
N GLN A 41 -0.65 -12.41 -17.89
CA GLN A 41 -1.53 -11.66 -16.98
C GLN A 41 -1.11 -10.20 -16.91
N VAL A 42 -2.09 -9.30 -16.76
CA VAL A 42 -1.82 -7.88 -16.49
C VAL A 42 -1.28 -7.75 -15.06
N ILE A 43 -0.10 -7.15 -14.93
CA ILE A 43 0.54 -6.78 -13.67
C ILE A 43 0.91 -5.29 -13.69
N GLY A 44 1.18 -4.73 -12.52
CA GLY A 44 1.82 -3.41 -12.44
C GLY A 44 3.34 -3.53 -12.46
N GLN A 45 4.03 -2.60 -13.10
CA GLN A 45 5.46 -2.38 -12.92
C GLN A 45 5.66 -1.03 -12.22
N ILE A 46 6.44 -1.03 -11.13
CA ILE A 46 6.91 0.18 -10.45
C ILE A 46 8.39 0.39 -10.82
N MET A 47 8.76 1.63 -11.13
CA MET A 47 10.14 2.06 -11.28
C MET A 47 10.38 3.33 -10.45
N ILE A 48 11.31 3.26 -9.49
CA ILE A 48 11.84 4.43 -8.80
C ILE A 48 13.22 4.74 -9.42
N PRO A 49 13.39 5.83 -10.20
CA PRO A 49 14.60 6.05 -11.01
C PRO A 49 15.88 6.32 -10.21
N SER A 50 15.76 6.88 -9.01
CA SER A 50 16.89 7.24 -8.14
C SER A 50 16.46 7.16 -6.67
N PRO A 51 16.34 5.95 -6.10
CA PRO A 51 16.06 5.76 -4.68
C PRO A 51 17.26 6.18 -3.81
N PRO A 52 17.05 6.47 -2.52
CA PRO A 52 18.16 6.79 -1.61
C PRO A 52 19.08 5.57 -1.41
N LYS A 53 20.39 5.82 -1.33
CA LYS A 53 21.42 4.78 -1.17
C LYS A 53 21.74 4.54 0.31
N ASN A 54 22.29 3.36 0.61
CA ASN A 54 22.84 3.00 1.91
C ASN A 54 21.85 3.09 3.10
N VAL A 55 20.55 3.02 2.82
CA VAL A 55 19.45 3.08 3.81
C VAL A 55 18.46 1.94 3.56
N GLU A 56 17.66 1.61 4.56
CA GLU A 56 16.48 0.75 4.39
C GLU A 56 15.54 1.34 3.30
N LEU A 57 14.94 0.48 2.47
CA LEU A 57 14.07 0.88 1.36
C LEU A 57 12.68 0.23 1.51
N LEU A 58 11.83 0.86 2.30
CA LEU A 58 10.43 0.48 2.56
C LEU A 58 9.51 1.09 1.50
N LEU A 59 9.18 0.29 0.48
CA LEU A 59 8.20 0.63 -0.55
C LEU A 59 6.78 0.28 -0.07
N LYS A 60 5.84 1.21 -0.22
CA LYS A 60 4.41 1.04 0.08
C LYS A 60 3.57 1.39 -1.14
N VAL A 61 2.61 0.52 -1.47
CA VAL A 61 1.78 0.62 -2.69
C VAL A 61 0.32 0.48 -2.29
N GLY A 62 -0.48 1.52 -2.52
CA GLY A 62 -1.92 1.52 -2.29
C GLY A 62 -2.67 1.20 -3.58
N LEU A 63 -3.52 0.17 -3.58
CA LEU A 63 -4.39 -0.20 -4.70
C LEU A 63 -5.87 -0.12 -4.30
N SER A 64 -6.75 0.07 -5.28
CA SER A 64 -8.21 0.03 -5.08
C SER A 64 -8.88 -0.74 -6.22
N ILE A 65 -9.93 -1.51 -5.90
CA ILE A 65 -10.63 -2.36 -6.87
C ILE A 65 -12.14 -2.37 -6.59
N ALA A 66 -12.95 -2.22 -7.64
CA ALA A 66 -14.41 -2.17 -7.59
C ALA A 66 -15.06 -3.57 -7.47
N ALA A 67 -14.51 -4.43 -6.62
CA ALA A 67 -14.94 -5.81 -6.42
C ALA A 67 -14.56 -6.31 -5.02
N SER A 68 -15.30 -7.32 -4.52
CA SER A 68 -14.83 -8.20 -3.44
C SER A 68 -13.74 -9.15 -3.95
N LEU A 69 -12.75 -9.47 -3.11
CA LEU A 69 -11.76 -10.49 -3.44
C LEU A 69 -12.35 -11.89 -3.23
N PRO A 70 -12.10 -12.87 -4.14
CA PRO A 70 -12.63 -14.23 -4.04
C PRO A 70 -11.86 -15.11 -3.05
N SER A 71 -10.75 -14.63 -2.50
CA SER A 71 -9.88 -15.35 -1.58
C SER A 71 -9.17 -14.38 -0.62
N LYS A 72 -8.32 -14.91 0.26
CA LYS A 72 -7.46 -14.10 1.15
C LYS A 72 -6.23 -13.49 0.45
N TYR A 73 -5.97 -13.83 -0.81
CA TYR A 73 -4.86 -13.24 -1.57
C TYR A 73 -5.20 -11.80 -1.96
N VAL A 74 -4.35 -10.86 -1.55
CA VAL A 74 -4.51 -9.41 -1.80
C VAL A 74 -3.59 -8.86 -2.89
N GLY A 75 -2.77 -9.72 -3.50
CA GLY A 75 -1.69 -9.35 -4.40
C GLY A 75 -0.31 -9.55 -3.77
N ARG A 76 0.75 -9.37 -4.58
CA ARG A 76 2.16 -9.44 -4.17
C ARG A 76 2.95 -8.28 -4.76
N LEU A 77 3.91 -7.79 -3.99
CA LEU A 77 4.93 -6.81 -4.42
C LEU A 77 6.27 -7.55 -4.42
N GLU A 78 6.98 -7.52 -5.55
CA GLU A 78 8.11 -8.43 -5.84
C GLU A 78 9.19 -7.71 -6.65
N LEU A 79 10.47 -7.92 -6.34
CA LEU A 79 11.58 -7.32 -7.08
C LEU A 79 11.74 -7.96 -8.45
N THR A 80 12.17 -7.19 -9.46
CA THR A 80 12.44 -7.73 -10.81
C THR A 80 13.81 -8.41 -10.94
N GLN A 81 14.65 -8.28 -9.93
CA GLN A 81 15.98 -8.89 -9.76
C GLN A 81 16.05 -9.52 -8.36
N SER A 82 17.13 -10.22 -8.01
CA SER A 82 17.34 -10.65 -6.61
C SER A 82 17.51 -9.44 -5.67
N GLU A 83 17.41 -9.64 -4.36
CA GLU A 83 17.66 -8.55 -3.40
C GLU A 83 19.07 -7.98 -3.53
N GLU A 84 20.08 -8.85 -3.67
CA GLU A 84 21.49 -8.47 -3.77
C GLU A 84 21.79 -7.70 -5.07
N GLU A 85 21.21 -8.14 -6.19
CA GLU A 85 21.33 -7.43 -7.46
C GLU A 85 20.58 -6.09 -7.44
N SER A 86 19.38 -6.05 -6.86
CA SER A 86 18.59 -4.82 -6.68
C SER A 86 19.34 -3.80 -5.81
N ILE A 87 19.95 -4.25 -4.70
CA ILE A 87 20.80 -3.41 -3.84
C ILE A 87 22.00 -2.88 -4.64
N LYS A 88 22.71 -3.73 -5.36
CA LYS A 88 23.88 -3.36 -6.16
C LYS A 88 23.53 -2.33 -7.25
N ILE A 89 22.39 -2.48 -7.93
CA ILE A 89 21.89 -1.50 -8.90
C ILE A 89 21.63 -0.14 -8.22
N VAL A 90 20.96 -0.15 -7.06
CA VAL A 90 20.69 1.06 -6.28
C VAL A 90 21.97 1.73 -5.76
N GLU A 91 22.92 0.98 -5.21
CA GLU A 91 24.22 1.50 -4.75
C GLU A 91 25.01 2.13 -5.91
N GLN A 92 24.90 1.58 -7.14
CA GLN A 92 25.45 2.20 -8.35
C GLN A 92 24.67 3.44 -8.80
N GLY A 93 23.40 3.59 -8.42
CA GLY A 93 22.53 4.72 -8.75
C GLY A 93 21.56 4.45 -9.91
N GLY A 94 21.36 3.17 -10.24
CA GLY A 94 20.29 2.74 -11.12
C GLY A 94 18.92 2.70 -10.41
N PRO A 95 17.87 2.33 -11.14
CA PRO A 95 16.50 2.31 -10.63
C PRO A 95 16.26 1.12 -9.69
N LEU A 96 15.30 1.30 -8.77
CA LEU A 96 14.67 0.20 -8.04
C LEU A 96 13.36 -0.15 -8.73
N ILE A 97 13.24 -1.40 -9.18
CA ILE A 97 12.11 -1.87 -10.01
C ILE A 97 11.40 -3.04 -9.31
N TYR A 98 10.07 -2.98 -9.31
CA TYR A 98 9.19 -3.99 -8.72
C TYR A 98 8.06 -4.37 -9.69
N HIS A 99 7.60 -5.62 -9.60
CA HIS A 99 6.32 -6.07 -10.12
C HIS A 99 5.24 -6.05 -9.01
N VAL A 100 4.01 -5.78 -9.43
CA VAL A 100 2.80 -5.75 -8.60
C VAL A 100 1.82 -6.77 -9.18
N HIS A 101 1.81 -7.97 -8.61
CA HIS A 101 0.89 -9.02 -9.00
C HIS A 101 -0.47 -8.76 -8.34
N PHE A 102 -1.51 -8.57 -9.15
CA PHE A 102 -2.86 -8.25 -8.66
C PHE A 102 -3.61 -9.49 -8.14
N PRO A 103 -4.57 -9.33 -7.21
CA PRO A 103 -5.42 -10.44 -6.76
C PRO A 103 -6.54 -10.81 -7.73
N LEU A 104 -6.82 -9.96 -8.72
CA LEU A 104 -7.83 -10.14 -9.76
C LEU A 104 -7.31 -9.54 -11.07
N SER A 105 -7.56 -10.24 -12.18
CA SER A 105 -7.28 -9.76 -13.54
C SER A 105 -8.40 -8.89 -14.12
N GLN A 106 -9.63 -9.03 -13.61
CA GLN A 106 -10.77 -8.18 -13.98
C GLN A 106 -11.73 -8.03 -12.78
N PRO A 107 -12.14 -6.79 -12.42
CA PRO A 107 -11.54 -5.52 -12.85
C PRO A 107 -10.09 -5.39 -12.37
N VAL A 108 -9.20 -4.86 -13.21
CA VAL A 108 -7.80 -4.58 -12.83
C VAL A 108 -7.79 -3.53 -11.69
N PRO A 109 -7.01 -3.71 -10.61
CA PRO A 109 -6.88 -2.69 -9.56
C PRO A 109 -6.30 -1.37 -10.09
N VAL A 110 -6.89 -0.25 -9.68
CA VAL A 110 -6.33 1.09 -9.91
C VAL A 110 -5.31 1.45 -8.83
N LEU A 111 -4.23 2.11 -9.24
CA LEU A 111 -3.23 2.63 -8.32
C LEU A 111 -3.77 3.86 -7.58
N THR A 112 -3.63 3.87 -6.25
CA THR A 112 -4.04 4.98 -5.38
C THR A 112 -2.88 5.67 -4.68
N SER A 113 -1.77 4.97 -4.43
CA SER A 113 -0.53 5.61 -3.96
C SER A 113 0.73 4.77 -4.21
N ILE A 114 1.86 5.46 -4.34
CA ILE A 114 3.20 4.88 -4.16
C ILE A 114 3.96 5.79 -3.21
N GLY A 115 4.60 5.21 -2.20
CA GLY A 115 5.55 5.91 -1.35
C GLY A 115 6.75 5.03 -0.99
N LEU A 116 7.92 5.65 -0.86
CA LEU A 116 9.18 5.01 -0.48
C LEU A 116 9.74 5.78 0.72
N ASN A 117 10.05 5.08 1.82
CA ASN A 117 10.58 5.66 3.06
C ASN A 117 9.73 6.81 3.63
N GLY A 118 8.42 6.78 3.40
CA GLY A 118 7.48 7.83 3.81
C GLY A 118 7.32 9.00 2.83
N GLN A 119 8.23 9.17 1.86
CA GLN A 119 8.05 10.10 0.75
C GLN A 119 7.01 9.56 -0.24
N VAL A 120 6.01 10.36 -0.59
CA VAL A 120 4.99 10.01 -1.60
C VAL A 120 5.54 10.34 -2.99
N TYR A 121 5.55 9.34 -3.88
CA TYR A 121 5.92 9.47 -5.29
C TYR A 121 4.69 9.56 -6.21
N CYS A 122 3.56 8.99 -5.79
CA CYS A 122 2.34 8.95 -6.58
C CYS A 122 1.09 8.97 -5.70
N THR A 123 0.03 9.61 -6.19
CA THR A 123 -1.33 9.55 -5.62
C THR A 123 -2.32 9.44 -6.77
N GLY A 124 -3.34 8.60 -6.62
CA GLY A 124 -4.34 8.32 -7.64
C GLY A 124 -5.75 8.17 -7.06
N HIS A 125 -6.75 8.24 -7.93
CA HIS A 125 -8.16 8.10 -7.56
C HIS A 125 -8.49 6.66 -7.15
N ARG A 126 -9.41 6.49 -6.20
CA ARG A 126 -9.94 5.17 -5.84
C ARG A 126 -10.85 4.62 -6.96
N ALA A 127 -11.01 3.30 -7.00
CA ALA A 127 -11.97 2.67 -7.89
C ALA A 127 -13.39 3.12 -7.54
N LEU A 128 -14.26 3.25 -8.55
CA LEU A 128 -15.66 3.61 -8.40
C LEU A 128 -16.54 2.35 -8.51
N GLY A 129 -17.42 2.13 -7.54
CA GLY A 129 -18.30 0.97 -7.50
C GLY A 129 -19.15 0.92 -6.22
N SER A 130 -20.11 -0.01 -6.18
CA SER A 130 -20.93 -0.28 -4.98
C SER A 130 -20.16 -1.04 -3.88
N ILE A 131 -19.12 -1.78 -4.28
CA ILE A 131 -18.16 -2.44 -3.40
C ILE A 131 -16.77 -1.99 -3.83
N ILE A 132 -15.99 -1.42 -2.90
CA ILE A 132 -14.64 -0.94 -3.16
C ILE A 132 -13.69 -1.58 -2.14
N THR A 133 -12.89 -2.54 -2.57
CA THR A 133 -11.78 -3.04 -1.73
C THR A 133 -10.61 -2.08 -1.85
N SER A 134 -9.97 -1.79 -0.72
CA SER A 134 -8.71 -1.03 -0.63
C SER A 134 -7.62 -1.96 -0.13
N ILE A 135 -6.45 -1.92 -0.76
CA ILE A 135 -5.32 -2.83 -0.53
C ILE A 135 -4.07 -1.98 -0.30
N VAL A 136 -3.21 -2.40 0.64
CA VAL A 136 -1.87 -1.82 0.82
C VAL A 136 -0.86 -2.97 0.80
N LEU A 137 0.03 -2.97 -0.18
CA LEU A 137 1.18 -3.86 -0.25
C LEU A 137 2.42 -3.12 0.25
N GLN A 138 3.33 -3.83 0.93
CA GLN A 138 4.58 -3.26 1.45
C GLN A 138 5.72 -4.25 1.25
N HIS A 139 6.92 -3.76 0.91
CA HIS A 139 8.15 -4.54 0.83
C HIS A 139 9.31 -3.70 1.36
N THR A 140 10.27 -4.33 2.04
CA THR A 140 11.46 -3.65 2.57
C THR A 140 12.71 -4.33 2.04
N LEU A 141 13.57 -3.56 1.36
CA LEU A 141 14.88 -4.00 0.93
C LEU A 141 15.97 -3.41 1.86
N TYR A 142 16.91 -4.24 2.32
CA TYR A 142 17.92 -3.85 3.32
C TYR A 142 19.36 -3.95 2.76
N PRO A 143 20.02 -2.83 2.41
CA PRO A 143 21.43 -2.85 2.02
C PRO A 143 22.35 -3.39 3.14
N PRO A 144 23.43 -4.14 2.83
CA PRO A 144 24.30 -4.78 3.83
C PRO A 144 24.86 -3.84 4.89
N GLN A 145 25.08 -2.57 4.53
CA GLN A 145 25.56 -1.51 5.42
C GLN A 145 24.64 -1.29 6.64
N MET A 146 23.32 -1.51 6.48
CA MET A 146 22.33 -1.43 7.57
C MET A 146 22.35 -2.68 8.46
N LEU A 147 22.62 -3.86 7.89
CA LEU A 147 22.65 -5.13 8.62
C LEU A 147 23.82 -5.21 9.62
N SER A 148 24.90 -4.47 9.38
CA SER A 148 26.02 -4.34 10.32
C SER A 148 25.66 -3.57 11.60
N ILE A 149 24.71 -2.63 11.55
CA ILE A 149 24.35 -1.78 12.69
C ILE A 149 23.52 -2.55 13.72
N GLN A 150 22.61 -3.44 13.27
CA GLN A 150 21.77 -4.24 14.17
C GLN A 150 22.55 -5.26 15.00
N ASN A 151 23.77 -5.61 14.57
CA ASN A 151 24.67 -6.53 15.28
C ASN A 151 25.68 -5.80 16.20
N ALA A 152 25.67 -4.46 16.23
CA ALA A 152 26.56 -3.67 17.08
C ALA A 152 26.03 -3.59 18.52
N SER A 153 26.31 -4.61 19.33
CA SER A 153 25.98 -4.59 20.77
C SER A 153 26.65 -3.40 21.47
N PRO A 154 25.91 -2.54 22.21
CA PRO A 154 26.43 -1.32 22.80
C PRO A 154 27.20 -1.56 24.11
N ASN A 155 28.20 -2.45 24.09
CA ASN A 155 29.19 -2.60 25.16
C ASN A 155 30.22 -1.45 25.11
N VAL A 156 29.74 -0.20 25.24
CA VAL A 156 30.60 0.96 25.49
C VAL A 156 30.98 0.95 26.97
N GLU A 157 32.00 0.15 27.29
CA GLU A 157 32.65 0.17 28.60
C GLU A 157 33.30 1.54 28.80
N LEU A 158 32.60 2.42 29.52
CA LEU A 158 33.06 3.79 29.77
C LEU A 158 34.28 3.75 30.70
N LYS A 159 35.47 3.77 30.11
CA LYS A 159 36.72 3.93 30.87
C LYS A 159 36.81 5.33 31.43
N ASN A 160 36.36 5.45 32.67
CA ASN A 160 36.43 6.66 33.47
C ASN A 160 37.90 7.08 33.68
N THR A 161 38.38 8.05 32.92
CA THR A 161 39.67 8.69 33.16
C THR A 161 39.48 9.75 34.24
N GLU A 162 39.75 9.39 35.50
CA GLU A 162 39.82 10.38 36.59
C GLU A 162 40.99 11.35 36.34
N THR A 163 40.75 12.65 36.49
CA THR A 163 41.78 13.67 36.69
C THR A 163 41.21 14.78 37.58
N HIS A 164 42.07 15.39 38.39
CA HIS A 164 41.71 16.14 39.60
C HIS A 164 41.04 17.51 39.33
N PRO A 165 40.27 18.09 40.29
CA PRO A 165 39.32 19.17 40.00
C PRO A 165 39.91 20.58 40.10
N GLY A 166 39.22 21.53 39.47
CA GLY A 166 39.43 22.97 39.62
C GLY A 166 38.19 23.77 39.20
N ASP A 167 37.89 24.81 39.99
CA ASP A 167 36.98 25.94 39.76
C ASP A 167 35.47 25.72 39.52
N ILE A 168 34.69 26.49 40.29
CA ILE A 168 33.22 26.54 40.28
C ILE A 168 32.78 27.94 39.86
N LEU A 169 31.89 28.06 38.87
CA LEU A 169 30.89 29.14 38.84
C LEU A 169 29.73 28.81 37.88
N GLY A 170 28.52 29.34 38.15
CA GLY A 170 27.47 29.46 37.14
C GLY A 170 26.29 28.47 37.18
N ILE A 171 25.72 28.16 38.35
CA ILE A 171 24.40 27.50 38.40
C ILE A 171 23.31 28.52 37.97
N GLN A 172 22.57 28.22 36.89
CA GLN A 172 21.22 28.77 36.69
C GLN A 172 20.19 27.63 36.67
N THR A 173 19.39 27.58 37.73
CA THR A 173 18.32 26.61 37.91
C THR A 173 17.10 26.98 37.07
N VAL A 174 16.89 26.29 35.95
CA VAL A 174 15.59 26.28 35.26
C VAL A 174 14.80 25.06 35.72
N LYS A 175 13.54 25.30 36.11
CA LYS A 175 12.72 24.37 36.91
C LYS A 175 12.10 23.27 36.03
N PRO A 176 12.05 21.99 36.49
CA PRO A 176 11.35 20.93 35.76
C PRO A 176 9.86 21.25 35.58
N PHE A 177 9.33 21.00 34.38
CA PHE A 177 7.88 21.01 34.14
C PHE A 177 7.25 19.75 34.76
N VAL A 178 6.28 19.94 35.64
CA VAL A 178 5.51 18.85 36.24
C VAL A 178 4.28 18.59 35.35
N PRO A 179 4.08 17.38 34.81
CA PRO A 179 2.83 17.04 34.12
C PRO A 179 1.68 16.98 35.12
N ILE A 180 0.54 17.57 34.77
CA ILE A 180 -0.67 17.59 35.61
C ILE A 180 -1.42 16.26 35.47
N PRO A 181 -1.66 15.49 36.55
CA PRO A 181 -2.54 14.33 36.52
C PRO A 181 -3.95 14.71 37.00
N THR A 182 -4.98 14.37 36.22
CA THR A 182 -6.38 14.53 36.65
C THR A 182 -7.20 13.27 36.38
N THR A 183 -7.25 12.44 37.41
CA THR A 183 -8.33 11.54 37.85
C THR A 183 -9.76 12.05 37.53
N GLN A 184 -10.81 11.23 37.39
CA GLN A 184 -10.96 9.76 37.31
C GLN A 184 -12.40 9.40 36.85
N LEU A 185 -12.63 8.11 36.58
CA LEU A 185 -13.83 7.32 36.92
C LEU A 185 -15.21 7.70 36.34
N SER A 186 -15.79 6.75 35.59
CA SER A 186 -17.21 6.37 35.76
C SER A 186 -17.34 4.86 35.49
N ASN A 187 -18.21 4.17 36.25
CA ASN A 187 -18.31 2.70 36.27
C ASN A 187 -19.60 2.19 35.59
N SER A 188 -19.63 0.90 35.30
CA SER A 188 -20.72 0.16 34.62
C SER A 188 -22.07 0.16 35.36
N PRO A 189 -23.14 -0.26 34.67
CA PRO A 189 -23.90 -1.42 35.16
C PRO A 189 -23.67 -2.72 34.36
N ILE A 190 -24.19 -3.84 34.88
CA ILE A 190 -24.06 -5.21 34.37
C ILE A 190 -25.46 -5.84 34.24
N GLU A 191 -25.72 -6.56 33.15
CA GLU A 191 -26.84 -7.51 33.00
C GLU A 191 -26.44 -8.56 31.93
N SER A 192 -26.08 -9.80 32.28
CA SER A 192 -26.94 -10.98 32.56
C SER A 192 -27.77 -11.44 31.35
N GLU A 193 -27.86 -12.70 30.89
CA GLU A 193 -27.06 -13.96 30.87
C GLU A 193 -28.00 -15.05 30.28
N GLN A 194 -27.65 -15.72 29.16
CA GLN A 194 -28.02 -17.12 28.79
C GLN A 194 -27.33 -17.56 27.46
N LYS A 195 -26.90 -18.81 27.10
CA LYS A 195 -26.95 -20.21 27.67
C LYS A 195 -28.05 -21.09 27.00
N LEU A 196 -27.80 -22.26 26.37
CA LEU A 196 -26.60 -23.12 26.25
C LEU A 196 -26.05 -23.26 24.78
N THR A 197 -26.09 -24.32 23.94
CA THR A 197 -26.63 -25.71 23.98
C THR A 197 -25.98 -26.70 22.96
N THR A 198 -24.66 -26.97 23.06
CA THR A 198 -23.97 -28.27 22.67
C THR A 198 -23.87 -28.71 21.15
N PRO A 199 -23.07 -29.75 20.73
CA PRO A 199 -22.23 -29.66 19.52
C PRO A 199 -22.22 -30.89 18.55
N ARG A 200 -21.33 -30.89 17.52
CA ARG A 200 -20.87 -32.09 16.79
C ARG A 200 -19.40 -31.96 16.29
N PRO A 201 -18.55 -33.02 16.34
CA PRO A 201 -17.13 -32.97 15.96
C PRO A 201 -16.83 -33.48 14.53
N ILE A 202 -15.53 -33.69 14.21
CA ILE A 202 -14.84 -34.21 12.98
C ILE A 202 -14.13 -33.10 12.19
N THR A 203 -12.86 -33.19 11.77
CA THR A 203 -11.69 -34.04 12.15
C THR A 203 -10.40 -33.31 11.71
N THR A 204 -9.29 -33.49 12.44
CA THR A 204 -7.99 -32.87 12.15
C THR A 204 -7.23 -33.59 11.03
N THR A 205 -6.74 -32.84 10.04
CA THR A 205 -5.58 -33.23 9.21
C THR A 205 -4.48 -32.19 9.38
N ARG A 206 -3.24 -32.63 9.60
CA ARG A 206 -2.09 -31.80 9.94
C ARG A 206 -1.07 -31.86 8.81
N VAL A 207 -0.82 -30.73 8.16
CA VAL A 207 0.30 -30.54 7.22
C VAL A 207 1.13 -29.38 7.75
N ASP A 208 2.44 -29.59 7.82
CA ASP A 208 3.41 -28.63 8.33
C ASP A 208 4.00 -27.83 7.18
N SER A 209 4.18 -26.52 7.35
CA SER A 209 4.67 -25.59 6.32
C SER A 209 5.13 -24.28 6.96
N THR A 210 6.41 -24.21 7.30
CA THR A 210 7.04 -23.06 7.96
C THR A 210 7.34 -21.93 6.97
N GLU A 211 6.55 -20.86 6.98
CA GLU A 211 6.92 -19.62 6.29
C GLU A 211 6.50 -18.37 7.10
N SER A 212 7.46 -17.45 7.30
CA SER A 212 7.33 -16.31 8.22
C SER A 212 7.09 -15.00 7.47
N SER A 213 5.84 -14.70 7.15
CA SER A 213 5.41 -13.36 6.71
C SER A 213 4.65 -12.63 7.82
N LYS A 214 4.94 -11.33 8.02
CA LYS A 214 4.44 -10.54 9.16
C LYS A 214 3.03 -9.96 8.90
N PHE A 215 2.38 -9.55 9.98
CA PHE A 215 0.99 -9.08 10.06
C PHE A 215 0.58 -8.08 8.97
N ILE A 216 -0.65 -8.26 8.47
CA ILE A 216 -1.39 -7.29 7.65
C ILE A 216 -2.51 -6.70 8.51
N ASP A 217 -2.53 -5.39 8.71
CA ASP A 217 -3.66 -4.69 9.34
C ASP A 217 -4.85 -4.60 8.37
N ILE A 218 -5.97 -5.22 8.75
CA ILE A 218 -7.19 -5.27 7.96
C ILE A 218 -8.16 -4.18 8.45
N SER A 219 -8.23 -3.05 7.75
CA SER A 219 -9.23 -2.00 8.00
C SER A 219 -10.40 -2.11 7.02
N ILE A 220 -11.42 -2.88 7.39
CA ILE A 220 -12.69 -2.95 6.64
C ILE A 220 -13.64 -1.89 7.22
N ASN A 221 -13.76 -0.75 6.53
CA ASN A 221 -14.75 0.28 6.86
C ASN A 221 -15.87 0.30 5.81
N SER A 222 -16.83 -0.63 5.94
CA SER A 222 -17.95 -0.81 5.01
C SER A 222 -19.09 0.19 5.26
N HIS A 223 -18.84 1.48 5.01
CA HIS A 223 -19.86 2.52 5.17
C HIS A 223 -20.83 2.52 3.97
N ILE A 224 -22.10 2.16 4.20
CA ILE A 224 -23.13 2.00 3.15
C ILE A 224 -23.82 3.36 2.87
N PRO A 225 -23.75 3.92 1.65
CA PRO A 225 -24.62 5.00 1.21
C PRO A 225 -25.93 4.43 0.66
N LYS A 226 -27.08 4.93 1.13
CA LYS A 226 -28.38 4.62 0.51
C LYS A 226 -28.57 5.50 -0.73
N CYS A 227 -28.36 4.95 -1.93
CA CYS A 227 -28.62 5.68 -3.16
C CYS A 227 -30.13 5.95 -3.33
N PHE A 228 -30.49 7.23 -3.39
CA PHE A 228 -31.84 7.68 -3.73
C PHE A 228 -31.97 7.82 -5.25
N PHE A 229 -33.06 7.29 -5.82
CA PHE A 229 -33.41 7.45 -7.24
C PHE A 229 -34.01 8.86 -7.51
N PRO A 230 -34.17 9.30 -8.78
CA PRO A 230 -33.90 8.57 -10.04
C PRO A 230 -32.99 9.30 -11.05
N LEU A 231 -32.15 8.56 -11.77
CA LEU A 231 -31.80 8.86 -13.17
C LEU A 231 -31.18 7.65 -13.92
N CYS A 232 -31.84 6.49 -13.85
CA CYS A 232 -31.53 5.35 -14.70
C CYS A 232 -32.64 5.18 -15.75
N ASN A 233 -32.40 5.66 -16.97
CA ASN A 233 -33.18 5.31 -18.16
C ASN A 233 -32.51 5.84 -19.44
N LEU A 234 -31.87 4.95 -20.21
CA LEU A 234 -31.76 5.01 -21.67
C LEU A 234 -31.10 3.72 -22.19
N PHE A 235 -31.47 3.31 -23.41
CA PHE A 235 -31.04 2.09 -24.11
C PHE A 235 -31.44 0.74 -23.48
N SER A 236 -32.72 0.40 -23.71
CA SER A 236 -33.13 -0.96 -24.08
C SER A 236 -33.79 -0.89 -25.47
N SER A 237 -33.85 -2.02 -26.17
CA SER A 237 -34.43 -2.22 -27.51
C SER A 237 -33.72 -1.53 -28.68
N ASN A 238 -33.19 -2.34 -29.61
CA ASN A 238 -33.96 -2.67 -30.81
C ASN A 238 -33.51 -4.00 -31.43
N ASP A 239 -34.33 -4.51 -32.34
CA ASP A 239 -34.46 -5.91 -32.72
C ASP A 239 -34.22 -6.10 -34.25
N SER A 240 -33.97 -7.35 -34.64
CA SER A 240 -34.21 -7.93 -35.97
C SER A 240 -33.58 -7.28 -37.22
N THR A 241 -32.58 -7.96 -37.79
CA THR A 241 -32.68 -8.46 -39.19
C THR A 241 -31.81 -9.71 -39.37
#